data_AF-A0A1Y1N1W6-F1
#
_entry.id   AF-A0A1Y1N1W6-F1
#
_cell.length_a   1.000
_cell.length_b   1.000
_cell.length_c   1.000
_cell.angle_alpha   90.00
_cell.angle_beta   90.00
_cell.angle_gamma   90.00
#
_symmetry.space_group_name_H-M   'P 1'
#
loop_
_entity.id
_entity.type
_entity.pdbx_description
1 polymer ?
#
loop_
_entity_poly.entity_id
_entity_poly.type
_entity_poly.pdbx_seq_one_letter_code
_entity_poly.pdbx_strand_id
1 'polypeptide(L)'
;MIGYRMLRPWLGNQLITDLFKARPACAPSNAEFRPKSLIQCYCNMASYDKAANQLVDWKKQNATKESATTGTGCPLAVKDATLTVGPHGPILLQDVHFLDEISHFDRERIPERVVHAKGAGAFGYFEVTHDISKYCAAKVFKVGQKTRIGVRFSTVGGESGSADTVRDPRGFAVKFYTEDGIWDLVGNNTPVFFIRDPILFPNFIHTQKKKPRHPSQGSEYVLGFLQLEAGSHASNDDYVLRSRYSRWLQTHEWLWITYIQND
;
A
#
# COMPACT_ATOMS: atom_id res chain seq x y z
N MET A 1 -3.99 6.54 -51.02
CA MET A 1 -2.97 5.55 -50.62
C MET A 1 -1.81 6.27 -49.94
N ILE A 2 -1.84 6.37 -48.63
CA ILE A 2 -0.67 6.68 -47.80
C ILE A 2 -0.80 5.68 -46.64
N GLY A 3 0.02 4.63 -46.68
CA GLY A 3 -0.11 3.47 -45.82
C GLY A 3 0.44 3.75 -44.42
N TYR A 4 -0.41 3.65 -43.40
CA TYR A 4 0.01 3.56 -42.02
C TYR A 4 0.55 2.15 -41.76
N ARG A 5 1.88 2.03 -41.67
CA ARG A 5 2.53 0.80 -41.24
C ARG A 5 2.57 0.79 -39.71
N MET A 6 1.62 0.09 -39.08
CA MET A 6 1.69 -0.26 -37.67
C MET A 6 2.98 -1.03 -37.40
N LEU A 7 3.89 -0.46 -36.62
CA LEU A 7 5.00 -1.18 -36.03
C LEU A 7 4.51 -1.86 -34.75
N ARG A 8 4.74 -3.17 -34.67
CA ARG A 8 4.32 -4.05 -33.56
C ARG A 8 4.90 -3.59 -32.21
N PRO A 9 4.20 -3.86 -31.09
CA PRO A 9 4.67 -3.52 -29.75
C PRO A 9 5.71 -4.56 -29.29
N TRP A 10 6.98 -4.20 -29.33
CA TRP A 10 8.02 -5.01 -28.71
C TRP A 10 9.16 -4.10 -28.24
N LEU A 11 9.03 -3.56 -27.02
CA LEU A 11 10.11 -3.01 -26.18
C LEU A 11 9.61 -2.38 -24.86
N GLY A 12 8.30 -2.34 -24.59
CA GLY A 12 7.76 -1.79 -23.34
C GLY A 12 7.93 -2.65 -22.08
N ASN A 13 8.55 -3.84 -22.19
CA ASN A 13 8.52 -4.87 -21.13
C ASN A 13 9.81 -4.97 -20.28
N GLN A 14 10.84 -4.17 -20.55
CA GLN A 14 12.14 -4.24 -19.86
C GLN A 14 12.41 -3.12 -18.85
N LEU A 15 11.68 -1.99 -18.92
CA LEU A 15 12.01 -0.80 -18.12
C LEU A 15 11.46 -0.78 -16.68
N ILE A 16 10.58 -1.72 -16.30
CA ILE A 16 9.94 -1.75 -14.96
C ILE A 16 10.50 -2.88 -14.07
N THR A 17 11.38 -3.73 -14.57
CA THR A 17 11.93 -4.88 -13.82
C THR A 17 13.06 -4.52 -12.84
N ASP A 18 13.64 -3.32 -12.91
CA ASP A 18 14.83 -2.96 -12.12
C ASP A 18 14.52 -2.07 -10.89
N LEU A 19 13.26 -2.05 -10.43
CA LEU A 19 12.84 -1.16 -9.33
C LEU A 19 13.26 -1.61 -7.92
N PHE A 20 13.84 -2.80 -7.74
CA PHE A 20 14.31 -3.24 -6.41
C PHE A 20 15.54 -4.15 -6.50
N LYS A 21 16.74 -3.59 -6.29
CA LYS A 21 17.87 -4.39 -5.76
C LYS A 21 17.62 -4.63 -4.27
N ALA A 22 16.83 -5.66 -3.95
CA ALA A 22 16.84 -6.20 -2.59
C ALA A 22 18.23 -6.80 -2.33
N ARG A 23 18.93 -6.32 -1.29
CA ARG A 23 20.10 -7.05 -0.78
C ARG A 23 19.63 -8.45 -0.35
N PRO A 24 20.31 -9.53 -0.75
CA PRO A 24 19.98 -10.84 -0.21
C PRO A 24 20.13 -10.78 1.31
N ALA A 25 19.12 -11.26 2.04
CA ALA A 25 19.23 -11.48 3.47
C ALA A 25 20.47 -12.35 3.72
N CYS A 26 21.31 -11.96 4.68
CA CYS A 26 22.45 -12.75 5.12
C CYS A 26 22.05 -14.21 5.27
N ALA A 27 22.59 -15.09 4.43
CA ALA A 27 22.61 -16.51 4.72
C ALA A 27 23.44 -16.68 6.01
N PRO A 28 22.92 -17.35 7.06
CA PRO A 28 23.72 -17.63 8.23
C PRO A 28 24.88 -18.56 7.81
N SER A 29 26.10 -18.07 7.97
CA SER A 29 27.33 -18.85 7.78
C SER A 29 27.33 -20.04 8.75
N ASN A 30 27.64 -21.22 8.21
CA ASN A 30 27.87 -22.50 8.88
C ASN A 30 28.30 -22.37 10.34
N ALA A 31 27.34 -22.54 11.26
CA ALA A 31 27.61 -22.75 12.67
C ALA A 31 27.06 -24.14 13.05
N GLU A 32 27.93 -24.98 13.61
CA GLU A 32 27.67 -26.34 14.06
C GLU A 32 26.34 -26.49 14.80
N PHE A 33 25.53 -27.45 14.34
CA PHE A 33 24.26 -27.81 14.94
C PHE A 33 24.48 -28.55 16.26
N ARG A 34 24.62 -27.81 17.37
CA ARG A 34 24.51 -28.39 18.72
C ARG A 34 23.03 -28.41 19.15
N PRO A 35 22.51 -29.53 19.70
CA PRO A 35 21.11 -29.62 20.07
C PRO A 35 20.87 -28.76 21.32
N LYS A 36 20.42 -27.52 21.11
CA LYS A 36 19.80 -26.72 22.17
C LYS A 36 18.31 -27.05 22.18
N SER A 37 17.72 -27.13 23.37
CA SER A 37 16.29 -27.42 23.56
C SER A 37 15.42 -26.51 22.69
N LEU A 38 14.29 -27.04 22.20
CA LEU A 38 13.34 -26.34 21.31
C LEU A 38 12.94 -24.94 21.81
N ILE A 39 12.95 -24.74 23.14
CA ILE A 39 12.63 -23.47 23.81
C ILE A 39 13.72 -22.39 23.54
N GLN A 40 15.00 -22.77 23.48
CA GLN A 40 16.10 -21.83 23.26
C GLN A 40 16.12 -21.30 21.80
N CYS A 41 15.71 -22.12 20.83
CA CYS A 41 15.59 -21.69 19.43
C CYS A 41 14.49 -20.64 19.24
N TYR A 42 13.35 -20.77 19.93
CA TYR A 42 12.25 -19.81 19.82
C TYR A 42 12.60 -18.43 20.39
N CYS A 43 13.30 -18.36 21.53
CA CYS A 43 13.73 -17.07 22.10
C CYS A 43 14.74 -16.32 21.23
N ASN A 44 15.61 -17.01 20.49
CA ASN A 44 16.60 -16.35 19.64
C ASN A 44 16.02 -15.80 18.33
N MET A 45 14.96 -16.40 17.78
CA MET A 45 14.33 -15.90 16.55
C MET A 45 13.54 -14.61 16.75
N ALA A 46 12.96 -14.40 17.94
CA ALA A 46 12.22 -13.17 18.28
C ALA A 46 13.11 -11.92 18.34
N SER A 47 14.44 -12.08 18.45
CA SER A 47 15.38 -10.97 18.65
C SER A 47 15.76 -10.20 17.37
N TYR A 48 15.47 -10.71 16.17
CA TYR A 48 15.97 -10.13 14.91
C TYR A 48 14.93 -9.38 14.08
N ASP A 49 13.63 -9.61 14.29
CA ASP A 49 12.61 -8.92 13.49
C ASP A 49 12.47 -7.45 13.92
N LYS A 50 12.71 -6.53 12.99
CA LYS A 50 12.59 -5.09 13.23
C LYS A 50 11.15 -4.69 13.52
N ALA A 51 10.16 -5.38 12.93
CA ALA A 51 8.76 -5.08 13.19
C ALA A 51 8.37 -5.47 14.62
N ALA A 52 8.76 -6.66 15.07
CA ALA A 52 8.57 -7.11 16.45
C ALA A 52 9.26 -6.20 17.49
N ASN A 53 10.44 -5.65 17.15
CA ASN A 53 11.22 -4.81 18.06
C ASN A 53 10.89 -3.32 18.02
N GLN A 54 9.86 -2.89 17.30
CA GLN A 54 9.57 -1.45 17.06
C GLN A 54 9.47 -0.64 18.36
N LEU A 55 8.76 -1.12 19.39
CA LEU A 55 8.62 -0.42 20.67
C LEU A 55 9.92 -0.40 21.48
N VAL A 56 10.70 -1.49 21.41
CA VAL A 56 11.99 -1.61 22.10
C VAL A 56 12.99 -0.62 21.50
N ASP A 57 13.04 -0.53 20.18
CA ASP A 57 13.95 0.37 19.47
C ASP A 57 13.53 1.83 19.62
N TRP A 58 12.22 2.12 19.62
CA TRP A 58 11.71 3.46 19.91
C TRP A 58 12.09 3.92 21.33
N LYS A 59 11.94 3.05 22.34
CA LYS A 59 12.34 3.33 23.73
C LYS A 59 13.84 3.61 23.88
N LYS A 60 14.69 2.88 23.14
CA LYS A 60 16.15 3.12 23.14
C LYS A 60 16.49 4.50 22.55
N GLN A 61 15.75 4.94 21.54
CA GLN A 61 15.97 6.22 20.86
C GLN A 61 15.39 7.41 21.65
N ASN A 62 14.29 7.20 22.38
CA ASN A 62 13.56 8.25 23.10
C ASN A 62 13.57 7.97 24.61
N ALA A 63 14.74 8.13 25.23
CA ALA A 63 14.94 7.82 26.66
C ALA A 63 14.41 8.91 27.61
N THR A 64 14.13 10.11 27.10
CA THR A 64 13.61 11.24 27.89
C THR A 64 12.11 11.10 28.10
N LYS A 65 11.66 11.16 29.36
CA LYS A 65 10.24 11.18 29.69
C LYS A 65 9.71 12.60 29.55
N GLU A 66 8.82 12.80 28.59
CA GLU A 66 8.02 14.03 28.49
C GLU A 66 6.77 13.90 29.37
N SER A 67 6.30 15.03 29.91
CA SER A 67 5.02 15.09 30.61
C SER A 67 3.89 15.00 29.59
N ALA A 68 2.88 14.18 29.87
CA ALA A 68 1.70 14.10 29.02
C ALA A 68 0.92 15.42 29.08
N THR A 69 0.38 15.87 27.95
CA THR A 69 -0.41 17.10 27.85
C THR A 69 -1.77 16.82 27.25
N THR A 70 -2.73 17.71 27.47
CA THR A 70 -3.97 17.79 26.68
C THR A 70 -3.65 18.17 25.23
N GLY A 71 -4.64 18.06 24.33
CA GLY A 71 -4.53 18.54 22.94
C GLY A 71 -4.22 20.03 22.80
N THR A 72 -4.49 20.82 23.85
CA THR A 72 -4.14 22.26 23.93
C THR A 72 -2.77 22.53 24.55
N GLY A 73 -2.02 21.50 24.95
CA GLY A 73 -0.69 21.63 25.56
C GLY A 73 -0.68 21.87 27.06
N CYS A 74 -1.81 21.73 27.77
CA CYS A 74 -1.85 21.83 29.22
C CYS A 74 -1.23 20.58 29.87
N PRO A 75 -0.26 20.71 30.80
CA PRO A 75 0.37 19.55 31.43
C PRO A 75 -0.61 18.77 32.31
N LEU A 76 -0.55 17.44 32.22
CA LEU A 76 -1.36 16.53 33.01
C LEU A 76 -0.64 16.15 34.30
N ALA A 77 -1.33 16.31 35.43
CA ALA A 77 -0.81 15.88 36.73
C ALA A 77 -0.95 14.36 36.93
N VAL A 78 -2.08 13.79 36.51
CA VAL A 78 -2.43 12.36 36.64
C VAL A 78 -3.15 11.94 35.36
N LYS A 79 -2.68 10.90 34.66
CA LYS A 79 -3.27 10.41 33.39
C LYS A 79 -4.11 9.15 33.58
N ASP A 80 -3.86 8.39 34.65
CA ASP A 80 -4.46 7.09 34.94
C ASP A 80 -5.67 7.15 35.87
N ALA A 81 -6.22 8.34 36.10
CA ALA A 81 -7.40 8.55 36.94
C ALA A 81 -8.35 9.61 36.35
N THR A 82 -9.64 9.41 36.59
CA THR A 82 -10.69 10.39 36.26
C THR A 82 -11.05 11.23 37.48
N LEU A 83 -11.57 12.43 37.26
CA LEU A 83 -12.02 13.34 38.31
C LEU A 83 -13.45 12.99 38.75
N THR A 84 -13.60 12.61 40.02
CA THR A 84 -14.87 12.20 40.63
C THR A 84 -15.23 13.03 41.87
N VAL A 85 -16.50 12.99 42.28
CA VAL A 85 -16.94 13.53 43.59
C VAL A 85 -16.61 12.54 44.72
N GLY A 86 -15.36 12.55 45.17
CA GLY A 86 -14.83 11.58 46.13
C GLY A 86 -14.53 10.20 45.52
N PRO A 87 -13.91 9.27 46.26
CA PRO A 87 -13.35 8.03 45.69
C PRO A 87 -14.34 7.09 45.00
N HIS A 88 -15.63 7.19 45.34
CA HIS A 88 -16.71 6.35 44.80
C HIS A 88 -17.89 7.17 44.26
N GLY A 89 -17.68 8.46 43.99
CA GLY A 89 -18.70 9.32 43.42
C GLY A 89 -18.76 9.29 41.89
N PRO A 90 -19.73 10.00 41.29
CA PRO A 90 -19.82 10.14 39.85
C PRO A 90 -18.63 10.92 39.25
N ILE A 91 -18.32 10.65 37.98
CA ILE A 91 -17.35 11.41 37.19
C ILE A 91 -17.90 12.82 36.93
N LEU A 92 -17.02 13.81 37.03
CA LEU A 92 -17.38 15.21 36.81
C LEU A 92 -17.20 15.60 35.34
N LEU A 93 -18.17 16.32 34.80
CA LEU A 93 -18.10 16.86 33.43
C LEU A 93 -16.96 17.90 33.27
N GLN A 94 -16.50 18.50 34.37
CA GLN A 94 -15.35 19.43 34.35
C GLN A 94 -14.00 18.73 34.13
N ASP A 95 -13.96 17.39 34.06
CA ASP A 95 -12.77 16.64 33.69
C ASP A 95 -12.46 16.84 32.19
N VAL A 96 -11.82 17.97 31.89
CA VAL A 96 -11.47 18.35 30.51
C VAL A 96 -10.44 17.39 29.90
N HIS A 97 -9.58 16.75 30.71
CA HIS A 97 -8.61 15.79 30.22
C HIS A 97 -9.31 14.51 29.73
N PHE A 98 -10.20 13.96 30.54
CA PHE A 98 -10.98 12.78 30.18
C PHE A 98 -11.82 13.03 28.92
N LEU A 99 -12.50 14.17 28.84
CA LEU A 99 -13.31 14.53 27.67
C LEU A 99 -12.46 14.68 26.41
N ASP A 100 -11.29 15.31 26.52
CA ASP A 100 -10.35 15.47 25.39
C ASP A 100 -9.91 14.10 24.85
N GLU A 101 -9.44 13.19 25.72
CA GLU A 101 -8.94 11.87 25.34
C GLU A 101 -10.04 10.98 24.72
N ILE A 102 -11.22 10.90 25.34
CA ILE A 102 -12.35 10.11 24.79
C ILE A 102 -12.89 10.72 23.50
N SER A 103 -12.99 12.04 23.41
CA SER A 103 -13.53 12.69 22.20
C SER A 103 -12.63 12.47 20.98
N HIS A 104 -11.31 12.42 21.19
CA HIS A 104 -10.34 12.07 20.16
C HIS A 104 -10.44 10.59 19.78
N PHE A 105 -10.50 9.69 20.78
CA PHE A 105 -10.66 8.25 20.57
C PHE A 105 -11.90 7.91 19.72
N ASP A 106 -13.05 8.50 20.05
CA ASP A 106 -14.31 8.30 19.33
C ASP A 106 -14.24 8.71 17.85
N ARG A 107 -13.25 9.52 17.46
CA ARG A 107 -13.08 10.10 16.12
C ARG A 107 -11.86 9.56 15.36
N GLU A 108 -11.17 8.55 15.89
CA GLU A 108 -9.99 7.98 15.22
C GLU A 108 -10.30 7.31 13.87
N ARG A 109 -11.52 6.82 13.70
CA ARG A 109 -11.90 6.04 12.51
C ARG A 109 -12.38 6.97 11.39
N ILE A 110 -11.58 7.07 10.35
CA ILE A 110 -11.98 7.68 9.06
C ILE A 110 -12.52 6.60 8.11
N PRO A 111 -13.40 6.96 7.15
CA PRO A 111 -13.84 6.02 6.13
C PRO A 111 -12.65 5.41 5.38
N GLU A 112 -12.66 4.08 5.24
CA GLU A 112 -11.67 3.39 4.44
C GLU A 112 -11.88 3.64 2.94
N ARG A 113 -10.88 3.29 2.12
CA ARG A 113 -11.04 3.36 0.66
C ARG A 113 -12.10 2.35 0.21
N VAL A 114 -12.98 2.76 -0.70
CA VAL A 114 -14.05 1.90 -1.24
C VAL A 114 -13.48 0.61 -1.83
N VAL A 115 -12.38 0.72 -2.58
CA VAL A 115 -11.56 -0.40 -3.06
C VAL A 115 -10.15 -0.23 -2.55
N HIS A 116 -9.38 -1.31 -2.51
CA HIS A 116 -8.00 -1.26 -2.06
C HIS A 116 -7.84 -0.75 -0.61
N ALA A 117 -8.77 -1.10 0.28
CA ALA A 117 -8.77 -0.68 1.69
C ALA A 117 -7.55 -1.22 2.43
N LYS A 118 -7.33 -2.54 2.37
CA LYS A 118 -6.16 -3.21 2.96
C LYS A 118 -4.91 -2.93 2.13
N GLY A 119 -3.86 -2.44 2.77
CA GLY A 119 -2.59 -2.17 2.10
C GLY A 119 -1.45 -1.80 3.02
N ALA A 120 -0.25 -1.78 2.46
CA ALA A 120 0.99 -1.39 3.13
C ALA A 120 1.74 -0.38 2.25
N GLY A 121 2.52 0.50 2.88
CA GLY A 121 3.26 1.55 2.17
C GLY A 121 4.72 1.61 2.57
N ALA A 122 5.53 2.17 1.69
CA ALA A 122 6.94 2.44 1.92
C ALA A 122 7.37 3.71 1.17
N PHE A 123 8.42 4.36 1.64
CA PHE A 123 9.05 5.48 0.94
C PHE A 123 10.41 5.06 0.38
N GLY A 124 10.84 5.74 -0.67
CA GLY A 124 12.12 5.49 -1.30
C GLY A 124 12.47 6.57 -2.32
N TYR A 125 13.25 6.20 -3.32
CA TYR A 125 13.59 7.06 -4.44
C TYR A 125 13.50 6.29 -5.76
N PHE A 126 13.21 7.02 -6.82
CA PHE A 126 13.29 6.61 -8.22
C PHE A 126 14.53 7.24 -8.82
N GLU A 127 15.36 6.45 -9.51
CA GLU A 127 16.60 6.89 -10.15
C GLU A 127 16.59 6.49 -11.63
N VAL A 128 16.79 7.47 -12.50
CA VAL A 128 16.82 7.25 -13.95
C VAL A 128 18.19 6.77 -14.38
N THR A 129 18.24 5.59 -15.00
CA THR A 129 19.49 4.96 -15.46
C THR A 129 19.71 5.06 -16.96
N HIS A 130 18.64 5.23 -17.74
CA HIS A 130 18.68 5.25 -19.21
C HIS A 130 17.96 6.49 -19.74
N ASP A 131 18.50 7.07 -20.81
CA ASP A 131 17.93 8.25 -21.42
C ASP A 131 16.69 7.91 -22.26
N ILE A 132 15.56 8.55 -21.93
CA ILE A 132 14.30 8.48 -22.66
C ILE A 132 13.78 9.86 -23.08
N SER A 133 14.65 10.89 -23.07
CA SER A 133 14.33 12.27 -23.44
C SER A 133 13.71 12.39 -24.84
N LYS A 134 14.09 11.49 -25.76
CA LYS A 134 13.48 11.34 -27.09
C LYS A 134 11.98 10.97 -27.09
N TYR A 135 11.42 10.58 -25.95
CA TYR A 135 10.02 10.17 -25.80
C TYR A 135 9.25 11.06 -24.83
N CYS A 136 9.90 11.53 -23.76
CA CYS A 136 9.23 12.30 -22.72
C CYS A 136 10.08 13.47 -22.26
N ALA A 137 9.48 14.66 -22.24
CA ALA A 137 10.11 15.87 -21.72
C ALA A 137 9.99 16.05 -20.19
N ALA A 138 9.36 15.11 -19.48
CA ALA A 138 9.14 15.23 -18.04
C ALA A 138 10.47 15.17 -17.28
N LYS A 139 10.70 16.15 -16.39
CA LYS A 139 11.97 16.28 -15.66
C LYS A 139 12.31 15.04 -14.83
N VAL A 140 11.31 14.32 -14.33
CA VAL A 140 11.48 13.07 -13.58
C VAL A 140 12.31 12.01 -14.32
N PHE A 141 12.43 12.09 -15.66
CA PHE A 141 13.19 11.17 -16.50
C PHE A 141 14.57 11.67 -16.94
N LYS A 142 15.10 12.73 -16.33
CA LYS A 142 16.50 13.12 -16.57
C LYS A 142 17.44 12.08 -15.97
N VAL A 143 18.41 11.61 -16.76
CA VAL A 143 19.39 10.60 -16.33
C VAL A 143 20.14 11.06 -15.07
N GLY A 144 20.25 10.18 -14.08
CA GLY A 144 20.89 10.46 -12.80
C GLY A 144 20.03 11.22 -11.79
N GLN A 145 18.83 11.69 -12.17
CA GLN A 145 17.92 12.35 -11.23
C GLN A 145 17.34 11.35 -10.23
N LYS A 146 17.45 11.67 -8.94
CA LYS A 146 16.82 10.93 -7.84
C LYS A 146 15.56 11.64 -7.37
N THR A 147 14.41 11.06 -7.67
CA THR A 147 13.10 11.59 -7.29
C THR A 147 12.57 10.84 -6.08
N ARG A 148 12.16 11.53 -5.01
CA ARG A 148 11.54 10.89 -3.85
C ARG A 148 10.22 10.25 -4.26
N ILE A 149 9.94 9.06 -3.74
CA ILE A 149 8.68 8.34 -4.01
C ILE A 149 8.02 7.84 -2.73
N GLY A 150 6.69 7.79 -2.76
CA GLY A 150 5.88 6.99 -1.83
C GLY A 150 5.17 5.89 -2.60
N VAL A 151 5.22 4.66 -2.10
CA VAL A 151 4.59 3.49 -2.72
C VAL A 151 3.53 2.93 -1.78
N ARG A 152 2.40 2.50 -2.34
CA ARG A 152 1.35 1.77 -1.62
C ARG A 152 0.95 0.51 -2.39
N PHE A 153 1.04 -0.62 -1.71
CA PHE A 153 0.53 -1.92 -2.14
C PHE A 153 -0.82 -2.19 -1.48
N SER A 154 -1.71 -2.93 -2.15
CA SER A 154 -3.02 -3.25 -1.59
C SER A 154 -3.68 -4.47 -2.24
N THR A 155 -4.61 -5.12 -1.54
CA THR A 155 -5.64 -5.98 -2.16
C THR A 155 -6.73 -5.10 -2.79
N VAL A 156 -7.86 -5.61 -3.28
CA VAL A 156 -8.93 -4.82 -3.93
C VAL A 156 -10.27 -4.94 -3.19
N GLY A 157 -10.79 -6.16 -3.05
CA GLY A 157 -12.19 -6.40 -2.63
C GLY A 157 -12.41 -6.28 -1.13
N GLY A 158 -11.45 -6.75 -0.34
CA GLY A 158 -11.53 -6.83 1.12
C GLY A 158 -11.46 -5.48 1.84
N GLU A 159 -12.05 -5.43 3.04
CA GLU A 159 -11.97 -4.27 3.95
C GLU A 159 -10.59 -4.14 4.60
N SER A 160 -10.33 -3.05 5.33
CA SER A 160 -9.06 -2.77 6.03
C SER A 160 -8.58 -3.90 6.97
N GLY A 161 -9.51 -4.70 7.52
CA GLY A 161 -9.22 -5.85 8.37
C GLY A 161 -9.02 -7.19 7.64
N SER A 162 -9.09 -7.23 6.31
CA SER A 162 -8.93 -8.47 5.54
C SER A 162 -7.48 -8.98 5.52
N ALA A 163 -7.31 -10.25 5.16
CA ALA A 163 -6.01 -10.91 5.08
C ALA A 163 -5.27 -10.56 3.78
N ASP A 164 -3.94 -10.41 3.85
CA ASP A 164 -3.12 -9.97 2.71
C ASP A 164 -2.91 -11.06 1.64
N THR A 165 -3.06 -12.33 1.98
CA THR A 165 -2.74 -13.48 1.13
C THR A 165 -3.95 -14.08 0.43
N VAL A 166 -5.07 -13.35 0.37
CA VAL A 166 -6.27 -13.75 -0.36
C VAL A 166 -6.07 -13.65 -1.88
N ARG A 167 -6.80 -14.45 -2.67
CA ARG A 167 -6.81 -14.29 -4.13
C ARG A 167 -7.50 -12.98 -4.48
N ASP A 168 -6.77 -12.08 -5.14
CA ASP A 168 -7.23 -10.74 -5.53
C ASP A 168 -6.16 -10.12 -6.44
N PRO A 169 -6.48 -9.19 -7.35
CA PRO A 169 -5.47 -8.31 -7.92
C PRO A 169 -4.76 -7.52 -6.81
N ARG A 170 -3.55 -7.05 -7.11
CA ARG A 170 -2.75 -6.25 -6.17
C ARG A 170 -2.51 -4.87 -6.73
N GLY A 171 -2.96 -3.85 -6.00
CA GLY A 171 -2.66 -2.45 -6.28
C GLY A 171 -1.18 -2.15 -6.12
N PHE A 172 -0.64 -1.36 -7.03
CA PHE A 172 0.72 -0.85 -7.01
C PHE A 172 0.69 0.64 -7.38
N ALA A 173 0.51 1.48 -6.37
CA ALA A 173 0.46 2.93 -6.56
C ALA A 173 1.80 3.56 -6.17
N VAL A 174 2.40 4.31 -7.08
CA VAL A 174 3.65 5.05 -6.86
C VAL A 174 3.38 6.54 -7.04
N LYS A 175 3.71 7.31 -6.01
CA LYS A 175 3.66 8.77 -5.98
C LYS A 175 5.07 9.32 -6.16
N PHE A 176 5.31 10.08 -7.21
CA PHE A 176 6.56 10.76 -7.51
C PHE A 176 6.47 12.22 -7.09
N TYR A 177 7.37 12.66 -6.22
CA TYR A 177 7.49 14.05 -5.82
C TYR A 177 8.46 14.77 -6.75
N THR A 178 7.99 15.12 -7.94
CA THR A 178 8.78 15.75 -9.00
C THR A 178 8.87 17.27 -8.82
N GLU A 179 9.79 17.93 -9.53
CA GLU A 179 9.90 19.41 -9.55
C GLU A 179 8.69 20.09 -10.20
N ASP A 180 8.03 19.41 -11.15
CA ASP A 180 6.89 19.95 -11.88
C ASP A 180 5.55 19.58 -11.21
N GLY A 181 5.61 19.09 -9.97
CA GLY A 181 4.46 18.67 -9.18
C GLY A 181 4.44 17.17 -8.91
N ILE A 182 3.34 16.71 -8.31
CA ILE A 182 3.16 15.30 -7.97
C ILE A 182 2.69 14.54 -9.21
N TRP A 183 3.37 13.44 -9.52
CA TRP A 183 2.89 12.47 -10.50
C TRP A 183 2.53 11.17 -9.80
N ASP A 184 1.28 10.71 -9.96
CA ASP A 184 0.80 9.46 -9.39
C ASP A 184 0.64 8.39 -10.47
N LEU A 185 1.49 7.37 -10.42
CA LEU A 185 1.41 6.17 -11.23
C LEU A 185 0.62 5.10 -10.49
N VAL A 186 -0.71 5.08 -10.69
CA VAL A 186 -1.62 4.14 -10.01
C VAL A 186 -1.84 2.91 -10.90
N GLY A 187 -1.13 1.81 -10.60
CA GLY A 187 -1.18 0.56 -11.36
C GLY A 187 -1.61 -0.65 -10.52
N ASN A 188 -1.48 -1.84 -11.12
CA ASN A 188 -1.78 -3.15 -10.51
C ASN A 188 -0.64 -4.16 -10.79
N ASN A 189 -0.73 -5.38 -10.27
CA ASN A 189 0.14 -6.51 -10.66
C ASN A 189 -0.32 -7.23 -11.94
N THR A 190 -1.41 -6.80 -12.55
CA THR A 190 -1.96 -7.34 -13.80
C THR A 190 -1.75 -6.33 -14.94
N PRO A 191 -1.42 -6.79 -16.17
CA PRO A 191 -1.31 -5.91 -17.34
C PRO A 191 -2.66 -5.42 -17.85
N VAL A 192 -3.73 -6.14 -17.53
CA VAL A 192 -5.09 -5.90 -18.02
C VAL A 192 -6.05 -5.71 -16.85
N PHE A 193 -7.21 -5.13 -17.15
CA PHE A 193 -8.32 -4.95 -16.21
C PHE A 193 -9.56 -5.73 -16.67
N PHE A 194 -10.49 -6.00 -15.74
CA PHE A 194 -11.65 -6.88 -15.99
C PHE A 194 -12.69 -6.28 -16.92
N ILE A 195 -12.76 -4.95 -16.97
CA ILE A 195 -13.71 -4.19 -17.76
C ILE A 195 -12.96 -3.17 -18.61
N ARG A 196 -13.53 -2.83 -19.76
CA ARG A 196 -13.00 -1.79 -20.66
C ARG A 196 -13.72 -0.45 -20.48
N ASP A 197 -15.00 -0.48 -20.10
CA ASP A 197 -15.80 0.72 -19.87
C ASP A 197 -15.88 1.04 -18.36
N PRO A 198 -15.47 2.25 -17.91
CA PRO A 198 -15.53 2.63 -16.51
C PRO A 198 -16.95 2.68 -15.93
N ILE A 199 -18.01 2.80 -16.74
CA ILE A 199 -19.39 2.82 -16.23
C ILE A 199 -19.76 1.51 -15.51
N LEU A 200 -19.11 0.41 -15.89
CA LEU A 200 -19.31 -0.91 -15.30
C LEU A 200 -18.52 -1.12 -14.00
N PHE A 201 -17.64 -0.18 -13.62
CA PHE A 201 -16.77 -0.32 -12.45
C PHE A 201 -17.52 -0.51 -11.14
N PRO A 202 -18.54 0.31 -10.80
CA PRO A 202 -19.30 0.11 -9.56
C PRO A 202 -20.01 -1.25 -9.53
N ASN A 203 -20.56 -1.69 -10.67
CA ASN A 203 -21.23 -2.99 -10.79
C ASN A 203 -20.23 -4.13 -10.54
N PHE A 204 -19.06 -4.07 -11.18
CA PHE A 204 -17.99 -5.05 -10.96
C PHE A 204 -17.56 -5.11 -9.50
N ILE A 205 -17.29 -3.96 -8.87
CA ILE A 205 -16.85 -3.89 -7.46
C ILE A 205 -17.91 -4.43 -6.50
N HIS A 206 -19.20 -4.15 -6.74
CA HIS A 206 -20.28 -4.74 -5.95
C HIS A 206 -20.31 -6.27 -6.05
N THR A 207 -19.97 -6.84 -7.21
CA THR A 207 -19.92 -8.29 -7.34
C THR A 207 -18.76 -8.92 -6.56
N GLN A 208 -17.68 -8.18 -6.31
CA GLN A 208 -16.52 -8.65 -5.53
C GLN A 208 -16.67 -8.43 -4.01
N LYS A 209 -17.67 -7.64 -3.60
CA LYS A 209 -17.91 -7.28 -2.19
C LYS A 209 -19.05 -8.08 -1.58
N LYS A 210 -19.24 -7.90 -0.27
CA LYS A 210 -20.30 -8.52 0.54
C LYS A 210 -21.68 -8.30 -0.05
N LYS A 211 -22.55 -9.33 0.01
CA LYS A 211 -23.94 -9.23 -0.43
C LYS A 211 -24.70 -8.22 0.45
N PRO A 212 -25.50 -7.29 -0.11
CA PRO A 212 -26.24 -6.30 0.69
C PRO A 212 -27.18 -6.90 1.73
N ARG A 213 -27.86 -8.01 1.39
CA ARG A 213 -28.82 -8.69 2.29
C ARG A 213 -28.12 -9.61 3.32
N HIS A 214 -26.99 -10.21 2.94
CA HIS A 214 -26.28 -11.21 3.75
C HIS A 214 -24.78 -10.97 3.69
N PRO A 215 -24.24 -10.03 4.51
CA PRO A 215 -22.85 -9.63 4.44
C PRO A 215 -21.84 -10.72 4.83
N SER A 216 -22.29 -11.82 5.45
CA SER A 216 -21.46 -12.97 5.84
C SER A 216 -21.25 -13.99 4.72
N GLN A 217 -22.00 -13.91 3.62
CA GLN A 217 -21.86 -14.82 2.48
C GLN A 217 -20.93 -14.21 1.43
N GLY A 218 -19.95 -15.01 0.98
CA GLY A 218 -19.10 -14.66 -0.16
C GLY A 218 -19.94 -14.42 -1.42
N SER A 219 -19.45 -13.57 -2.32
CA SER A 219 -20.20 -13.21 -3.52
C SER A 219 -20.08 -14.28 -4.60
N GLU A 220 -21.16 -14.99 -4.86
CA GLU A 220 -21.30 -15.90 -6.01
C GLU A 220 -21.54 -15.13 -7.33
N TYR A 221 -21.72 -13.80 -7.24
CA TYR A 221 -22.09 -12.95 -8.37
C TYR A 221 -20.94 -12.63 -9.32
N VAL A 222 -19.68 -12.83 -8.90
CA VAL A 222 -18.50 -12.55 -9.72
C VAL A 222 -18.51 -13.38 -11.00
N LEU A 223 -18.75 -14.68 -10.87
CA LEU A 223 -18.80 -15.58 -12.02
C LEU A 223 -19.96 -15.23 -12.96
N GLY A 224 -21.11 -14.86 -12.41
CA GLY A 224 -22.26 -14.41 -13.20
C GLY A 224 -21.96 -13.15 -14.00
N PHE A 225 -21.33 -12.15 -13.39
CA PHE A 225 -20.94 -10.90 -14.07
C PHE A 225 -19.91 -11.16 -15.18
N LEU A 226 -18.87 -11.95 -14.89
CA LEU A 226 -17.83 -12.28 -15.86
C LEU A 226 -18.36 -13.13 -17.04
N GLN A 227 -19.39 -13.95 -16.80
CA GLN A 227 -20.03 -14.75 -17.85
C GLN A 227 -20.88 -13.91 -18.79
N LEU A 228 -21.55 -12.87 -18.27
CA LEU A 228 -22.36 -11.94 -19.07
C LEU A 228 -21.46 -10.98 -19.88
N GLU A 229 -20.32 -10.60 -19.31
CA GLU A 229 -19.31 -9.75 -19.96
C GLU A 229 -18.28 -10.63 -20.71
N ALA A 230 -18.71 -11.20 -21.85
CA ALA A 230 -17.87 -12.03 -22.72
C ALA A 230 -16.68 -11.23 -23.29
N GLY A 231 -15.56 -11.21 -22.57
CA GLY A 231 -14.33 -10.51 -22.99
C GLY A 231 -13.28 -10.25 -21.89
N SER A 232 -13.50 -10.70 -20.65
CA SER A 232 -12.60 -10.43 -19.52
C SER A 232 -11.31 -11.28 -19.58
N HIS A 233 -10.33 -10.91 -20.41
CA HIS A 233 -9.01 -11.57 -20.43
C HIS A 233 -8.30 -11.55 -19.06
N ALA A 234 -8.63 -10.58 -18.19
CA ALA A 234 -8.11 -10.49 -16.83
C ALA A 234 -8.58 -11.62 -15.90
N SER A 235 -9.69 -12.29 -16.22
CA SER A 235 -10.17 -13.44 -15.43
C SER A 235 -9.15 -14.58 -15.44
N ASN A 236 -8.65 -14.95 -16.61
CA ASN A 236 -7.60 -15.96 -16.76
C ASN A 236 -6.30 -15.57 -16.03
N ASP A 237 -5.95 -14.28 -16.01
CA ASP A 237 -4.76 -13.79 -15.31
C ASP A 237 -4.89 -13.86 -13.78
N ASP A 238 -6.08 -13.68 -13.20
CA ASP A 238 -6.33 -13.79 -11.76
C ASP A 238 -6.36 -15.27 -11.27
N TYR A 239 -6.68 -16.21 -12.17
CA TYR A 239 -6.60 -17.64 -11.89
C TYR A 239 -5.17 -18.19 -11.92
N VAL A 240 -4.21 -17.46 -12.52
CA VAL A 240 -2.79 -17.81 -12.52
C VAL A 240 -2.10 -17.31 -11.24
N LEU A 241 -1.42 -18.21 -10.53
CA LEU A 241 -0.71 -17.87 -9.29
C LEU A 241 0.45 -16.90 -9.57
N ARG A 242 0.36 -15.67 -9.07
CA ARG A 242 1.47 -14.71 -9.03
C ARG A 242 1.72 -14.22 -7.59
N SER A 243 2.94 -14.37 -7.09
CA SER A 243 3.33 -14.09 -5.69
C SER A 243 4.14 -12.78 -5.57
N ARG A 244 4.86 -12.55 -4.45
CA ARG A 244 5.78 -11.40 -4.24
C ARG A 244 6.76 -11.11 -5.38
N TYR A 245 6.96 -12.05 -6.30
CA TYR A 245 7.75 -11.91 -7.53
C TYR A 245 6.92 -11.49 -8.76
N SER A 246 5.74 -10.91 -8.55
CA SER A 246 4.87 -10.44 -9.64
C SER A 246 5.50 -9.23 -10.33
N ARG A 247 5.40 -9.20 -11.67
CA ARG A 247 5.66 -7.98 -12.43
C ARG A 247 4.57 -6.96 -12.12
N TRP A 248 4.98 -5.75 -11.74
CA TRP A 248 4.08 -4.63 -11.48
C TRP A 248 3.90 -3.83 -12.74
N LEU A 249 2.65 -3.55 -13.11
CA LEU A 249 2.31 -3.02 -14.42
C LEU A 249 1.27 -1.91 -14.28
N GLN A 250 1.41 -0.90 -15.12
CA GLN A 250 0.28 -0.02 -15.38
C GLN A 250 -0.59 -0.64 -16.46
N THR A 251 -1.90 -0.59 -16.28
CA THR A 251 -2.87 -1.31 -17.13
C THR A 251 -3.31 -0.54 -18.37
N HIS A 252 -3.08 0.78 -18.40
CA HIS A 252 -3.57 1.67 -19.44
C HIS A 252 -2.44 2.08 -20.38
N GLU A 253 -2.78 2.34 -21.64
CA GLU A 253 -1.87 3.00 -22.58
C GLU A 253 -1.78 4.49 -22.26
N TRP A 254 -0.57 5.05 -22.38
CA TRP A 254 -0.30 6.46 -22.13
C TRP A 254 0.41 7.09 -23.32
N LEU A 255 0.12 8.36 -23.56
CA LEU A 255 0.80 9.18 -24.54
C LEU A 255 1.96 9.92 -23.87
N TRP A 256 3.17 9.70 -24.39
CA TRP A 256 4.34 10.49 -24.03
C TRP A 256 4.49 11.64 -25.03
N ILE A 257 4.52 12.87 -24.54
CA ILE A 257 4.68 14.07 -25.37
C ILE A 257 6.15 14.50 -25.33
N THR A 258 6.77 14.61 -26.50
CA THR A 258 8.04 15.29 -26.71
C THR A 258 7.80 16.75 -27.04
N TYR A 259 8.46 17.66 -26.33
CA TYR A 259 8.68 19.01 -26.85
C TYR A 259 9.96 18.94 -27.69
N ILE A 260 9.82 19.01 -29.01
CA ILE A 260 10.97 19.30 -29.87
C ILE A 260 11.23 20.80 -29.71
N GLN A 261 12.10 21.16 -28.76
CA GLN A 261 12.77 22.46 -28.82
C GLN A 261 13.74 22.36 -30.00
N ASN A 262 13.35 22.97 -31.12
CA ASN A 262 14.28 23.29 -32.20
C ASN A 262 15.19 24.40 -31.67
N ASP A 263 16.40 24.03 -31.24
CA ASP A 263 17.54 24.95 -31.21
C ASP A 263 18.34 24.77 -32.52
#